data_AF-A0A7J4I8S0-F1
#
_entry.id   AF-A0A7J4I8S0-F1
#
_cell.length_a   1.000
_cell.length_b   1.000
_cell.length_c   1.000
_cell.angle_alpha   90.00
_cell.angle_beta   90.00
_cell.angle_gamma   90.00
#
_symmetry.space_group_name_H-M   'P 1'
#
loop_
_entity.id
_entity.type
_entity.pdbx_description
1 polymer ?
#
loop_
_entity_poly.entity_id
_entity_poly.type
_entity_poly.pdbx_seq_one_letter_code
_entity_poly.pdbx_strand_id
1 'polypeptide(L)' 'AGLECGIIGEKFPGMDMVSIGPTLKNPHSPEEQLHISTVGKFYSYLLKILESV' A
#
# COMPACT_ATOMS: atom_id res chain seq x y z
N ALA A 1 -4.18 -6.59 11.08
CA ALA A 1 -4.87 -5.29 10.95
C ALA A 1 -5.99 -5.44 9.93
N GLY A 2 -7.07 -4.67 10.05
CA GLY A 2 -8.03 -4.52 8.96
C GLY A 2 -7.49 -3.52 7.94
N LEU A 3 -7.74 -3.77 6.66
CA LEU A 3 -7.46 -2.83 5.57
C LEU A 3 -8.78 -2.29 5.03
N GLU A 4 -8.77 -1.05 4.58
CA GLU A 4 -9.90 -0.38 3.98
C GLU A 4 -10.37 -1.08 2.70
N CYS A 5 -9.50 -1.83 2.02
CA CYS A 5 -9.86 -2.66 0.87
C CYS A 5 -11.03 -3.62 1.17
N GLY A 6 -11.19 -4.11 2.40
CA GLY A 6 -12.33 -4.94 2.77
C GLY A 6 -13.65 -4.16 2.69
N ILE A 7 -13.73 -3.02 3.39
CA ILE A 7 -14.93 -2.16 3.45
C ILE A 7 -15.22 -1.54 2.07
N ILE A 8 -14.17 -1.18 1.32
CA ILE A 8 -14.30 -0.65 -0.03
C ILE A 8 -14.84 -1.75 -0.97
N GLY A 9 -14.30 -2.96 -0.91
CA GLY A 9 -14.76 -4.08 -1.73
C GLY A 9 -16.21 -4.48 -1.49
N GLU A 10 -16.67 -4.41 -0.23
CA GLU A 10 -18.08 -4.63 0.11
C GLU A 10 -19.02 -3.63 -0.59
N LYS A 11 -18.57 -2.38 -0.78
CA LYS A 11 -19.37 -1.34 -1.44
C LYS A 11 -19.33 -1.41 -2.96
N PHE A 12 -18.27 -1.98 -3.54
CA PHE A 12 -18.06 -2.03 -4.99
C PHE A 12 -17.84 -3.49 -5.47
N PRO A 13 -18.92 -4.27 -5.61
CA PRO A 13 -18.82 -5.65 -6.08
C PRO A 13 -18.15 -5.75 -7.45
N GLY A 14 -17.19 -6.66 -7.58
CA GLY A 14 -16.45 -6.88 -8.83
C GLY A 14 -15.23 -5.97 -9.04
N MET A 15 -14.93 -5.06 -8.11
CA MET A 15 -13.70 -4.27 -8.16
C MET A 15 -12.50 -5.10 -7.73
N ASP A 16 -11.54 -5.28 -8.65
CA ASP A 16 -10.25 -5.89 -8.34
C ASP A 16 -9.33 -4.84 -7.67
N MET A 17 -8.63 -5.25 -6.61
CA MET A 17 -7.89 -4.33 -5.74
C MET A 17 -6.63 -4.97 -5.20
N VAL A 18 -5.60 -4.13 -5.05
CA VAL A 18 -4.34 -4.50 -4.40
C VAL A 18 -3.90 -3.37 -3.47
N SER A 19 -3.34 -3.74 -2.31
CA SER A 19 -2.73 -2.82 -1.35
C SER A 19 -1.23 -3.03 -1.32
N ILE A 20 -0.45 -1.99 -1.62
CA ILE A 20 1.01 -2.01 -1.65
C ILE A 20 1.57 -0.73 -1.00
N GLY A 21 2.78 -0.80 -0.47
CA GLY A 21 3.45 0.33 0.16
C GLY A 21 4.91 0.05 0.49
N PRO A 22 5.67 1.07 0.94
CA PRO A 22 7.03 0.88 1.44
C PRO A 22 7.03 0.13 2.78
N THR A 23 8.22 -0.25 3.27
CA THR A 23 8.36 -0.94 4.54
C THR A 23 8.29 0.04 5.71
N LEU A 24 7.27 -0.09 6.55
CA LEU A 24 7.16 0.57 7.85
C LEU A 24 7.48 -0.41 8.98
N LYS A 25 7.93 0.11 10.12
CA LYS A 25 8.14 -0.62 11.37
C LYS A 25 7.46 0.13 12.52
N ASN A 26 6.82 -0.62 13.41
CA ASN A 26 6.10 -0.11 14.60
C ASN A 26 5.07 1.00 14.29
N PRO A 27 4.19 0.83 13.28
CA PRO A 27 3.16 1.84 13.01
C PRO A 27 2.29 2.06 14.26
N HIS A 28 1.84 3.30 14.46
CA HIS A 28 1.02 3.73 15.60
C HIS A 28 1.75 3.75 16.96
N SER A 29 3.07 3.93 16.94
CA SER A 29 3.88 4.11 18.14
C SER A 29 4.83 5.32 17.98
N PRO A 30 5.34 5.91 19.07
CA PRO A 30 6.44 6.88 18.98
C PRO A 30 7.69 6.34 18.28
N GLU A 31 7.84 5.01 18.21
CA GLU A 31 8.91 4.29 17.52
C GLU A 31 8.60 3.98 16.04
N GLU A 32 7.57 4.60 15.47
CA GLU A 32 7.20 4.45 14.06
C GLU A 32 8.33 4.92 13.14
N GLN A 33 8.74 4.04 12.23
CA GLN A 33 9.88 4.26 11.34
C GLN A 33 9.58 3.78 9.92
N LEU A 34 10.02 4.57 8.95
CA LEU A 34 9.97 4.25 7.53
C LEU A 34 11.36 3.83 7.02
N HIS A 35 11.45 2.69 6.34
CA HIS A 35 12.70 2.27 5.73
C HIS A 35 12.91 2.99 4.40
N ILE A 36 13.70 4.08 4.43
CA ILE A 36 13.91 5.01 3.29
C ILE A 36 14.26 4.29 1.98
N SER A 37 15.15 3.28 2.02
CA SER A 37 15.57 2.55 0.82
C SER A 37 14.44 1.83 0.07
N THR A 38 13.30 1.59 0.75
CA THR A 38 12.13 0.92 0.18
C THR A 38 11.14 1.88 -0.47
N VAL A 39 11.22 3.17 -0.16
CA VAL A 39 10.33 4.21 -0.72
C VAL A 39 10.53 4.34 -2.23
N GLY A 40 11.78 4.42 -2.69
CA GLY A 40 12.10 4.48 -4.12
C GLY A 40 11.61 3.24 -4.87
N LYS A 41 11.79 2.05 -4.27
CA LYS A 41 11.30 0.79 -4.86
C LYS A 41 9.78 0.79 -5.00
N PHE A 42 9.06 1.15 -3.94
CA PHE A 42 7.60 1.28 -3.97
C PHE A 42 7.16 2.25 -5.07
N TYR A 43 7.78 3.44 -5.15
CA TYR A 43 7.43 4.44 -6.14
C TYR A 43 7.66 3.94 -7.57
N SER A 44 8.80 3.30 -7.84
CA SER A 44 9.08 2.69 -9.14
C SER A 44 8.07 1.59 -9.51
N TYR A 45 7.65 0.77 -8.54
CA TYR A 45 6.63 -0.25 -8.79
C TYR A 45 5.27 0.37 -9.07
N LEU A 46 4.88 1.39 -8.30
CA LEU A 46 3.62 2.11 -8.51
C LEU A 46 3.55 2.68 -9.94
N LEU A 47 4.60 3.39 -10.38
CA LEU A 47 4.66 3.94 -11.74
C LEU A 47 4.56 2.84 -12.80
N LYS A 48 5.31 1.75 -12.64
CA LYS A 48 5.26 0.62 -13.59
C LYS A 48 3.87 -0.02 -13.67
N ILE A 49 3.17 -0.16 -12.54
CA ILE A 49 1.80 -0.67 -12.54
C ILE A 49 0.91 0.27 -13.35
N LEU A 50 0.97 1.57 -13.08
CA LEU A 50 0.16 2.58 -13.76
C LEU A 50 0.46 2.67 -15.26
N GLU A 51 1.71 2.50 -15.67
CA GLU A 51 2.12 2.45 -17.09
C GLU A 51 1.64 1.18 -17.80
N SER A 52 1.31 0.11 -17.06
CA SER A 52 0.90 -1.20 -17.59
C SER A 52 -0.61 -1.40 -17.68
N VAL A 53 -1.39 -0.37 -17.38
CA VAL A 53 -2.85 -0.32 -17.53
C VAL A 53 -3.19 0.39 -18.84
#